data_AF-A0AAU4WWX3-F1
#
_entry.id   AF-A0AAU4WWX3-F1
#
_cell.length_a   1.000
_cell.length_b   1.000
_cell.length_c   1.000
_cell.angle_alpha   90.00
_cell.angle_beta   90.00
_cell.angle_gamma   90.00
#
_symmetry.space_group_name_H-M   'P 1'
#
loop_
_entity.id
_entity.type
_entity.pdbx_description
1 polymer ?
#
loop_
_entity_poly.entity_id
_entity_poly.type
_entity_poly.pdbx_seq_one_letter_code
_entity_poly.pdbx_strand_id
1 'polypeptide(L)'
;MRRSACIPSVLAGLALALGGTVIAAPAAHADIGACENYVQDQGTEVTDAVRMGCYVGLVGDQNGCAGDLARAGVADAVAIEACRQAPQ
;
A
#
# COMPACT_ATOMS: atom_id res chain seq x y z
N MET A 1 -18.83 -46.50 -24.99
CA MET A 1 -17.61 -45.85 -25.52
C MET A 1 -17.87 -44.36 -25.71
N ARG A 2 -17.25 -43.50 -24.89
CA ARG A 2 -16.98 -42.10 -25.23
C ARG A 2 -15.68 -41.73 -24.53
N ARG A 3 -14.59 -41.66 -25.31
CA ARG A 3 -13.25 -41.29 -24.86
C ARG A 3 -13.19 -39.76 -24.79
N SER A 4 -13.05 -39.22 -23.58
CA SER A 4 -12.53 -37.86 -23.39
C SER A 4 -11.06 -38.02 -23.00
N ALA A 5 -10.19 -37.84 -23.99
CA ALA A 5 -8.76 -37.71 -23.79
C ALA A 5 -8.40 -36.23 -23.56
N CYS A 6 -7.17 -36.00 -23.08
CA CYS A 6 -6.41 -34.74 -23.09
C CYS A 6 -6.71 -33.83 -21.87
N ILE A 7 -5.78 -33.43 -21.00
CA ILE A 7 -4.32 -33.16 -21.10
C ILE A 7 -3.71 -33.23 -19.68
N PRO A 8 -2.43 -33.61 -19.55
CA PRO A 8 -1.80 -33.98 -18.30
C PRO A 8 -1.44 -32.77 -17.44
N SER A 9 -1.56 -32.94 -16.12
CA SER A 9 -1.06 -32.05 -15.08
C SER A 9 0.47 -32.00 -15.13
N VAL A 10 1.00 -31.19 -16.04
CA VAL A 10 2.43 -30.91 -16.20
C VAL A 10 2.73 -29.58 -15.52
N LEU A 11 3.78 -29.57 -14.70
CA LEU A 11 4.41 -28.44 -13.97
C LEU A 11 3.80 -28.19 -12.57
N ALA A 12 4.35 -28.59 -11.42
CA ALA A 12 5.76 -28.73 -11.05
C ALA A 12 6.60 -27.55 -11.58
N GLY A 13 6.47 -26.38 -10.94
CA GLY A 13 7.23 -25.21 -11.35
C GLY A 13 7.24 -24.09 -10.33
N LEU A 14 8.37 -24.02 -9.60
CA LEU A 14 8.97 -22.86 -8.93
C LEU A 14 8.52 -22.55 -7.49
N ALA A 15 9.37 -23.06 -6.60
CA ALA A 15 9.67 -22.54 -5.28
C ALA A 15 9.60 -21.00 -5.21
N LEU A 16 8.63 -20.49 -4.44
CA LEU A 16 8.71 -19.16 -3.83
C LEU A 16 9.64 -19.25 -2.62
N ALA A 17 10.93 -19.48 -2.89
CA ALA A 17 11.99 -19.06 -2.00
C ALA A 17 12.16 -17.57 -2.27
N LEU A 18 11.73 -16.72 -1.33
CA LEU A 18 12.31 -15.42 -0.95
C LEU A 18 11.36 -14.77 0.09
N GLY A 19 11.67 -15.00 1.36
CA GLY A 19 11.51 -14.07 2.48
C GLY A 19 10.19 -13.32 2.64
N GLY A 20 9.37 -13.78 3.60
CA GLY A 20 8.67 -12.87 4.50
C GLY A 20 7.60 -11.98 3.88
N THR A 21 6.59 -12.56 3.23
CA THR A 21 5.29 -11.89 3.18
C THR A 21 4.65 -12.06 4.55
N VAL A 22 4.98 -11.16 5.46
CA VAL A 22 4.01 -10.77 6.48
C VAL A 22 2.80 -10.33 5.66
N ILE A 23 1.78 -11.18 5.60
CA ILE A 23 0.46 -10.77 5.15
C ILE A 23 0.08 -9.74 6.21
N ALA A 24 0.42 -8.48 5.96
CA ALA A 24 -0.14 -7.36 6.64
C ALA A 24 -1.62 -7.43 6.30
N ALA A 25 -2.37 -8.12 7.16
CA ALA A 25 -3.81 -8.05 7.16
C ALA A 25 -4.15 -6.55 7.08
N PRO A 26 -5.07 -6.13 6.20
CA PRO A 26 -5.46 -4.75 6.15
C PRO A 26 -6.01 -4.44 7.53
N ALA A 27 -5.25 -3.68 8.34
CA ALA A 27 -5.81 -3.20 9.58
C ALA A 27 -7.00 -2.36 9.16
N ALA A 28 -8.07 -2.35 9.95
CA ALA A 28 -9.14 -1.40 9.73
C ALA A 28 -8.62 0.00 10.11
N HIS A 29 -7.73 0.54 9.27
CA HIS A 29 -7.27 1.91 9.30
C HIS A 29 -8.52 2.71 8.94
N ALA A 30 -9.05 3.48 9.89
CA ALA A 30 -10.13 4.41 9.62
C ALA A 30 -9.67 5.34 8.49
N ASP A 31 -10.05 4.99 7.27
CA ASP A 31 -9.99 5.76 6.04
C ASP A 31 -8.66 6.37 5.58
N ILE A 32 -7.50 6.06 6.19
CA ILE A 32 -6.18 6.49 5.67
C ILE A 32 -5.58 5.54 4.61
N GLY A 33 -6.23 4.42 4.32
CA GLY A 33 -5.70 3.41 3.40
C GLY A 33 -5.45 3.92 1.99
N ALA A 34 -6.25 4.87 1.51
CA ALA A 34 -6.04 5.49 0.19
C ALA A 34 -4.75 6.34 0.14
N CYS A 35 -4.43 7.03 1.23
CA CYS A 35 -3.17 7.78 1.37
C CYS A 35 -1.97 6.83 1.45
N GLU A 36 -2.04 5.80 2.29
CA GLU A 36 -0.97 4.80 2.44
C GLU A 36 -0.69 4.05 1.13
N ASN A 37 -1.74 3.61 0.43
CA ASN A 37 -1.62 2.92 -0.86
C ASN A 37 -0.98 3.82 -1.92
N TYR A 38 -1.36 5.11 -1.98
CA TYR A 38 -0.75 6.04 -2.92
C TYR A 38 0.76 6.23 -2.65
N VAL A 39 1.16 6.35 -1.38
CA VAL A 39 2.58 6.44 -1.00
C VAL A 39 3.33 5.17 -1.38
N GLN A 40 2.72 4.00 -1.15
CA GLN A 40 3.28 2.69 -1.54
C GLN A 40 3.43 2.53 -3.05
N ASP A 41 2.41 2.93 -3.82
CA ASP A 41 2.41 2.86 -5.29
C ASP A 41 3.51 3.75 -5.91
N GLN A 42 3.92 4.80 -5.21
CA GLN A 42 5.04 5.67 -5.60
C GLN A 42 6.41 5.11 -5.16
N GLY A 43 6.45 3.87 -4.68
CA GLY A 43 7.66 3.17 -4.28
C GLY A 43 8.21 3.59 -2.92
N THR A 44 7.42 4.28 -2.10
CA THR A 44 7.83 4.67 -0.75
C THR A 44 7.27 3.70 0.29
N GLU A 45 8.10 3.29 1.24
CA GLU A 45 7.67 2.40 2.31
C GLU A 45 6.68 3.10 3.25
N VAL A 46 5.57 2.42 3.56
CA VAL A 46 4.57 2.91 4.52
C VAL A 46 5.06 2.63 5.95
N THR A 47 5.89 3.53 6.45
CA THR A 47 6.38 3.53 7.84
C THR A 47 5.33 4.08 8.79
N ASP A 48 5.52 3.90 10.10
CA ASP A 48 4.64 4.53 11.11
C ASP A 48 4.57 6.06 10.97
N ALA A 49 5.65 6.71 10.54
CA ALA A 49 5.65 8.15 10.26
C ALA A 49 4.72 8.51 9.10
N VAL A 50 4.69 7.69 8.04
CA VAL A 50 3.74 7.84 6.91
C VAL A 50 2.30 7.66 7.40
N ARG A 51 2.03 6.64 8.22
CA ARG A 51 0.68 6.41 8.78
C ARG A 51 0.20 7.60 9.60
N MET A 52 1.07 8.14 10.46
CA MET A 52 0.75 9.31 11.26
C MET A 52 0.50 10.54 10.39
N GLY A 53 1.30 10.78 9.35
CA GLY A 53 1.06 11.87 8.39
C GLY A 53 -0.30 11.73 7.67
N CYS A 54 -0.63 10.54 7.19
CA CYS A 54 -1.94 10.29 6.58
C CYS A 54 -3.11 10.49 7.58
N TYR A 55 -2.92 10.14 8.85
CA TYR A 55 -3.92 10.40 9.90
C TYR A 55 -4.15 11.90 10.15
N VAL A 56 -3.10 12.72 10.07
CA VAL A 56 -3.22 14.18 10.13
C VAL A 56 -4.08 14.72 8.96
N GLY A 57 -3.95 14.12 7.78
CA GLY A 57 -4.80 14.43 6.62
C GLY A 57 -6.26 14.05 6.84
N LEU A 58 -6.51 12.87 7.43
CA LEU A 58 -7.86 12.39 7.76
C LEU A 58 -8.64 13.34 8.69
N VAL A 59 -7.94 13.99 9.63
CA VAL A 59 -8.57 14.97 10.54
C VAL A 59 -8.70 16.37 9.95
N GLY A 60 -8.38 16.53 8.66
CA GLY A 60 -8.58 17.75 7.87
C GLY A 60 -7.37 18.67 7.76
N ASP A 61 -6.20 18.31 8.31
CA ASP A 61 -4.99 19.12 8.20
C ASP A 61 -4.08 18.67 7.05
N GLN A 62 -4.39 19.17 5.85
CA GLN A 62 -3.64 18.83 4.63
C GLN A 62 -2.20 19.34 4.64
N ASN A 63 -1.94 20.50 5.27
CA ASN A 63 -0.59 21.06 5.34
C ASN A 63 0.28 20.28 6.32
N GLY A 64 -0.28 19.91 7.48
CA GLY A 64 0.36 19.02 8.44
C GLY A 64 0.66 17.66 7.82
N CYS A 65 -0.31 17.07 7.12
CA CYS A 65 -0.15 15.80 6.40
C CYS A 65 1.03 15.82 5.42
N ALA A 66 1.07 16.82 4.52
CA ALA A 66 2.13 16.92 3.52
C ALA A 66 3.50 17.16 4.18
N GLY A 67 3.56 18.00 5.21
CA GLY A 67 4.80 18.26 5.95
C GLY A 67 5.31 17.06 6.75
N ASP A 68 4.41 16.25 7.31
CA ASP A 68 4.75 15.03 8.04
C ASP A 68 5.26 13.94 7.10
N LEU A 69 4.61 13.76 5.94
CA LEU A 69 5.06 12.85 4.89
C LEU A 69 6.42 13.27 4.31
N ALA A 70 6.62 14.56 4.06
CA ALA A 70 7.92 15.09 3.62
C ALA A 70 9.04 14.82 4.63
N ARG A 71 8.75 15.02 5.93
CA ARG A 71 9.67 14.66 7.03
C ARG A 71 9.91 13.15 7.14
N ALA A 72 8.96 12.33 6.71
CA ALA A 72 9.11 10.89 6.59
C ALA A 72 9.89 10.44 5.34
N GLY A 73 10.35 11.38 4.49
CA GLY A 73 11.14 11.10 3.30
C GLY A 73 10.32 10.86 2.03
N VAL A 74 9.01 11.09 2.08
CA VAL A 74 8.14 11.10 0.89
C VAL A 74 8.43 12.37 0.10
N ALA A 75 8.57 12.27 -1.22
CA ALA A 75 8.76 13.46 -2.06
C ALA A 75 7.56 14.42 -1.92
N ASP A 76 7.80 15.73 -1.79
CA ASP A 76 6.76 16.74 -1.53
C ASP A 76 5.55 16.64 -2.49
N ALA A 77 5.80 16.44 -3.79
CA ALA A 77 4.74 16.28 -4.77
C ALA A 77 3.90 15.01 -4.53
N VAL A 78 4.52 13.92 -4.09
CA VAL A 78 3.83 12.68 -3.72
C VAL A 78 3.05 12.88 -2.43
N ALA A 79 3.64 13.55 -1.44
CA ALA A 79 3.00 13.83 -0.16
C ALA A 79 1.70 14.64 -0.33
N ILE A 80 1.73 15.70 -1.13
CA ILE A 80 0.55 16.53 -1.42
C ILE A 80 -0.57 15.71 -2.08
N GLU A 81 -0.24 14.92 -3.10
CA GLU A 81 -1.25 14.11 -3.78
C GLU A 81 -1.75 12.95 -2.91
N ALA A 82 -0.91 12.36 -2.06
CA ALA A 82 -1.31 11.33 -1.09
C ALA A 82 -2.35 11.88 -0.11
N CYS A 83 -2.12 13.07 0.45
CA CYS A 83 -3.04 13.72 1.38
C CYS A 83 -4.40 14.07 0.73
N ARG A 84 -4.45 14.25 -0.59
CA ARG A 84 -5.72 14.43 -1.32
C ARG A 84 -6.51 13.15 -1.52
N GLN A 85 -5.87 11.99 -1.39
CA GLN A 85 -6.57 10.70 -1.43
C GLN A 85 -7.25 10.37 -0.11
N ALA A 86 -6.82 10.97 1.00
CA ALA A 86 -7.49 10.81 2.29
C ALA A 86 -8.89 11.44 2.21
N PRO A 87 -9.95 10.74 2.68
CA PRO A 87 -11.28 11.32 2.72
C PRO A 87 -11.34 12.40 3.80
N GLN A 88 -12.03 13.49 3.45
CA GLN A 88 -12.26 14.65 4.32
C GLN A 88 -13.51 14.50 5.19
#